data_AF-A0A2N2L5R7-F1
#
_entry.id   AF-A0A2N2L5R7-F1
#
_cell.length_a   1.000
_cell.length_b   1.000
_cell.length_c   1.000
_cell.angle_alpha   90.00
_cell.angle_beta   90.00
_cell.angle_gamma   90.00
#
_symmetry.space_group_name_H-M   'P 1'
#
loop_
_entity.id
_entity.type
_entity.pdbx_description
1 polymer ?
#
loop_
_entity_poly.entity_id
_entity_poly.type
_entity_poly.pdbx_seq_one_letter_code
_entity_poly.pdbx_strand_id
1 'polypeptide(L)'
;MEKYMKKIAIGLLIAVGILGLIITLYVFEQDTVSVGRYSVLYYKNMNDSDPASFPQDLESLKKLPGLIHITWRESIGPNVYQEYCYLPEKGVEPTRIIRTTRPQ
;
A
#
# COMPACT_ATOMS: atom_id res chain seq x y z
N MET A 1 12.01 -18.80 44.84
CA MET A 1 10.87 -18.06 44.25
C MET A 1 11.31 -17.00 43.23
N GLU A 2 12.28 -16.15 43.53
CA GLU A 2 12.67 -15.02 42.66
C GLU A 2 13.11 -15.41 41.22
N LYS A 3 13.86 -16.51 41.07
CA LYS A 3 14.25 -17.04 39.74
C LYS A 3 13.06 -17.50 38.89
N TYR A 4 11.98 -17.99 39.52
CA TYR A 4 10.77 -18.41 38.81
C TYR A 4 9.94 -17.19 38.38
N MET A 5 9.82 -16.18 39.24
CA MET A 5 9.16 -14.92 38.92
C MET A 5 9.82 -14.19 37.74
N LYS A 6 11.17 -14.17 37.70
CA LYS A 6 11.93 -13.59 36.57
C LYS A 6 11.65 -14.32 35.24
N LYS A 7 11.56 -15.65 35.24
CA LYS A 7 11.23 -16.43 34.04
C LYS A 7 9.81 -16.16 33.54
N ILE A 8 8.84 -16.04 34.47
CA ILE A 8 7.44 -15.71 34.14
C ILE A 8 7.35 -14.30 33.54
N ALA A 9 8.04 -13.33 34.13
CA ALA A 9 8.07 -11.95 33.61
C ALA A 9 8.67 -11.86 32.20
N ILE A 10 9.77 -12.58 31.93
CA ILE A 10 10.37 -12.66 30.59
C ILE A 10 9.40 -13.32 29.60
N GLY A 11 8.74 -14.41 30.00
CA GLY A 11 7.74 -15.07 29.18
C GLY A 11 6.57 -14.16 28.81
N LEU A 12 6.07 -13.37 29.77
CA LEU A 12 5.03 -12.37 29.54
C LEU A 12 5.48 -11.27 28.57
N LEU A 13 6.70 -10.75 28.74
CA LEU A 13 7.25 -9.74 27.82
C LEU A 13 7.35 -10.28 26.39
N ILE A 14 7.81 -11.51 26.22
CA ILE A 14 7.86 -12.17 24.90
C ILE A 14 6.45 -12.34 24.33
N ALA A 15 5.50 -12.82 25.13
CA ALA A 15 4.12 -13.01 24.68
C ALA A 15 3.47 -11.69 24.22
N VAL A 16 3.67 -10.60 24.97
CA VAL A 16 3.19 -9.27 24.60
C VAL A 16 3.89 -8.77 23.34
N GLY A 17 5.19 -8.99 23.20
CA GLY A 17 5.95 -8.64 22.00
C GLY A 17 5.43 -9.36 20.75
N ILE A 18 5.16 -10.67 20.85
CA ILE A 18 4.58 -11.46 19.77
C ILE A 18 3.17 -10.97 19.42
N LEU A 19 2.34 -10.70 20.44
CA LEU A 19 0.99 -10.18 20.21
C LEU A 19 1.02 -8.82 19.49
N GLY A 20 1.90 -7.91 19.91
CA GLY A 20 2.10 -6.62 19.25
C GLY A 20 2.58 -6.78 17.80
N LEU A 21 3.46 -7.74 17.52
CA LEU A 21 3.91 -8.04 16.17
C LEU A 21 2.75 -8.55 15.30
N ILE A 22 1.93 -9.47 15.81
CA ILE A 22 0.75 -10.00 15.08
C ILE A 22 -0.21 -8.86 14.74
N ILE A 23 -0.52 -7.98 15.70
CA ILE A 23 -1.40 -6.83 15.47
C ILE A 23 -0.81 -5.90 14.40
N THR A 24 0.49 -5.62 14.48
CA THR A 24 1.18 -4.77 13.50
C THR A 24 1.08 -5.36 12.09
N LEU A 25 1.39 -6.64 11.93
CA LEU A 25 1.33 -7.32 10.63
C LEU A 25 -0.09 -7.36 10.06
N TYR A 26 -1.09 -7.53 10.92
CA TYR A 26 -2.50 -7.48 10.52
C TYR A 26 -2.90 -6.06 10.07
N VAL A 27 -2.62 -5.04 10.87
CA VAL A 27 -3.02 -3.65 10.56
C VAL A 27 -2.34 -3.14 9.28
N PHE A 28 -1.07 -3.51 9.05
CA PHE A 28 -0.29 -3.07 7.91
C PHE A 28 -0.27 -4.07 6.74
N GLU A 29 -1.24 -4.99 6.66
CA GLU A 29 -1.42 -5.87 5.50
C GLU A 29 -1.69 -5.02 4.24
N GLN A 30 -0.85 -5.16 3.21
CA GLN A 30 -0.92 -4.37 1.99
C GLN A 30 -1.53 -5.18 0.85
N ASP A 31 -2.30 -4.53 -0.01
CA ASP A 31 -2.83 -5.12 -1.24
C ASP A 31 -2.73 -4.12 -2.41
N THR A 32 -2.61 -4.66 -3.63
CA THR A 32 -2.53 -3.88 -4.87
C THR A 32 -3.65 -4.28 -5.83
N VAL A 33 -4.47 -3.32 -6.21
CA VAL A 33 -5.57 -3.53 -7.17
C VAL A 33 -5.42 -2.62 -8.39
N SER A 34 -5.78 -3.16 -9.57
CA SER A 34 -5.91 -2.37 -10.79
C SER A 34 -7.34 -1.84 -10.91
N VAL A 35 -7.49 -0.51 -10.93
CA VAL A 35 -8.76 0.20 -11.05
C VAL A 35 -8.72 1.08 -12.29
N GLY A 36 -9.33 0.62 -13.37
CA GLY A 36 -9.25 1.28 -14.68
C GLY A 36 -7.78 1.36 -15.16
N ARG A 37 -7.25 2.59 -15.28
CA ARG A 37 -5.84 2.83 -15.67
C ARG A 37 -4.86 2.96 -14.49
N TYR A 38 -5.37 2.90 -13.27
CA TYR A 38 -4.60 3.12 -12.04
C TYR A 38 -4.27 1.79 -11.36
N SER A 39 -3.09 1.70 -10.76
CA SER A 39 -2.72 0.65 -9.82
C SER A 39 -2.64 1.27 -8.42
N VAL A 40 -3.49 0.80 -7.52
CA VAL A 40 -3.71 1.37 -6.18
C VAL A 40 -3.12 0.41 -5.16
N LEU A 41 -2.14 0.89 -4.38
CA LEU A 41 -1.57 0.17 -3.24
C LEU A 41 -2.16 0.76 -1.95
N TYR A 42 -2.71 -0.08 -1.09
CA TYR A 42 -3.38 0.35 0.13
C TYR A 42 -3.26 -0.69 1.25
N TYR A 43 -3.47 -0.26 2.50
CA TYR A 43 -3.61 -1.13 3.65
C TYR A 43 -5.01 -1.73 3.68
N LYS A 44 -5.10 -3.04 3.42
CA LYS A 44 -6.35 -3.77 3.27
C LYS A 44 -7.24 -3.65 4.50
N ASN A 45 -6.68 -3.85 5.69
CA ASN A 45 -7.44 -3.84 6.94
C ASN A 45 -7.75 -2.42 7.47
N MET A 46 -7.37 -1.37 6.72
CA MET A 46 -7.78 0.01 6.98
C MET A 46 -8.89 0.48 6.03
N ASN A 47 -9.29 -0.34 5.06
CA ASN A 47 -10.30 -0.02 4.07
C ASN A 47 -11.35 -1.14 3.98
N ASP A 48 -12.54 -0.87 4.49
CA ASP A 48 -13.65 -1.84 4.49
C ASP A 48 -14.33 -1.99 3.12
N SER A 49 -13.94 -1.18 2.13
CA SER A 49 -14.55 -1.20 0.80
C SER A 49 -14.00 -2.35 -0.03
N ASP A 50 -14.88 -3.04 -0.77
CA ASP A 50 -14.47 -4.03 -1.76
C ASP A 50 -13.63 -3.35 -2.86
N PRO A 51 -12.43 -3.84 -3.21
CA PRO A 51 -11.62 -3.31 -4.29
C PRO A 51 -12.34 -3.20 -5.63
N ALA A 52 -13.31 -4.09 -5.89
CA ALA A 52 -14.14 -4.02 -7.09
C ALA A 52 -15.07 -2.79 -7.13
N SER A 53 -15.32 -2.16 -5.98
CA SER A 53 -16.16 -0.97 -5.83
C SER A 53 -15.38 0.34 -5.80
N PHE A 54 -14.05 0.30 -5.94
CA PHE A 54 -13.22 1.50 -5.89
C PHE A 54 -13.59 2.48 -7.03
N PRO A 55 -13.57 3.80 -6.76
CA PRO A 55 -13.84 4.80 -7.77
C PRO A 55 -12.77 4.76 -8.87
N GLN A 56 -13.16 5.05 -10.11
CA GLN A 56 -12.24 4.98 -11.25
C GLN A 56 -11.53 6.31 -11.56
N ASP A 57 -11.86 7.39 -10.84
CA ASP A 57 -11.22 8.69 -10.97
C ASP A 57 -10.13 8.90 -9.90
N LEU A 58 -9.06 9.59 -10.30
CA LEU A 58 -7.91 9.82 -9.43
C LEU A 58 -8.26 10.59 -8.15
N GLU A 59 -9.09 11.63 -8.24
CA GLU A 59 -9.40 12.49 -7.08
C GLU A 59 -10.20 11.76 -6.00
N SER A 60 -11.07 10.83 -6.37
CA SER A 60 -11.77 9.98 -5.42
C SER A 60 -10.87 8.88 -4.88
N LEU A 61 -10.00 8.27 -5.70
CA LEU A 61 -9.02 7.28 -5.25
C LEU A 61 -8.07 7.86 -4.18
N LYS A 62 -7.67 9.13 -4.27
CA LYS A 62 -6.84 9.82 -3.26
C LYS A 62 -7.46 9.84 -1.86
N LYS A 63 -8.79 9.68 -1.76
CA LYS A 63 -9.54 9.72 -0.50
C LYS A 63 -9.72 8.32 0.12
N LEU A 64 -9.18 7.27 -0.49
CA LEU A 64 -9.31 5.92 0.03
C LEU A 64 -8.63 5.80 1.41
N PRO A 65 -9.33 5.26 2.42
CA PRO A 65 -8.71 4.89 3.69
C PRO A 65 -7.54 3.93 3.48
N GLY A 66 -6.46 4.10 4.24
CA GLY A 66 -5.28 3.25 4.14
C GLY A 66 -4.52 3.36 2.82
N LEU A 67 -4.77 4.36 1.98
CA LEU A 67 -4.03 4.55 0.74
C LEU A 67 -2.53 4.73 1.01
N ILE A 68 -1.70 3.95 0.30
CA ILE A 68 -0.24 4.04 0.35
C ILE A 68 0.24 4.83 -0.87
N HIS A 69 -0.14 4.42 -2.09
CA HIS A 69 0.11 5.18 -3.30
C HIS A 69 -0.82 4.79 -4.46
N ILE A 70 -0.84 5.61 -5.50
CA ILE A 70 -1.53 5.30 -6.77
C ILE A 70 -0.51 5.49 -7.89
N THR A 71 -0.39 4.51 -8.78
CA THR A 71 0.48 4.60 -9.96
C THR A 71 -0.32 4.50 -11.25
N TRP A 72 0.11 5.21 -12.29
CA TRP A 72 -0.44 5.08 -13.64
C TRP A 72 0.60 5.46 -14.68
N ARG A 73 0.29 5.16 -15.94
CA ARG A 73 1.18 5.45 -17.07
C ARG A 73 0.46 6.33 -18.08
N GLU A 74 1.15 7.34 -18.58
CA GLU A 74 0.69 8.16 -19.69
C GLU A 74 1.66 8.05 -20.86
N SER A 75 1.12 8.00 -22.07
CA SER A 75 1.95 8.05 -23.27
C SER A 75 2.48 9.46 -23.47
N ILE A 76 3.79 9.59 -23.62
CA ILE A 76 4.48 10.85 -23.96
C ILE A 76 5.12 10.78 -25.36
N GLY A 77 4.85 9.71 -26.10
CA GLY A 77 5.33 9.52 -27.46
C GLY A 77 4.97 8.14 -28.01
N PRO A 78 5.29 7.84 -29.28
CA PRO A 78 4.84 6.64 -30.00
C PRO A 78 5.24 5.31 -29.34
N ASN A 79 6.21 5.35 -28.43
CA ASN A 79 6.83 4.19 -27.79
C ASN A 79 7.40 4.54 -26.41
N VAL A 80 6.90 5.63 -25.81
CA VAL A 80 7.46 6.17 -24.56
C VAL A 80 6.30 6.49 -23.63
N TYR A 81 6.34 5.88 -22.45
CA TYR A 81 5.38 6.11 -21.39
C TYR A 81 6.09 6.73 -20.19
N GLN A 82 5.44 7.70 -19.55
CA GLN A 82 5.83 8.22 -18.25
C GLN A 82 4.93 7.56 -17.20
N GLU A 83 5.54 6.88 -16.24
CA GLU A 83 4.87 6.42 -15.03
C GLU A 83 4.84 7.57 -14.02
N TYR A 84 3.66 7.77 -13.44
CA TYR A 84 3.41 8.73 -12.38
C TYR A 84 3.02 7.97 -11.12
N CYS A 85 3.37 8.54 -9.97
CA CYS A 85 2.98 8.06 -8.66
C CYS A 85 2.37 9.21 -7.88
N TYR A 86 1.17 9.01 -7.36
CA TYR A 86 0.61 9.83 -6.30
C TYR A 86 0.98 9.21 -4.95
N LEU A 87 1.65 9.99 -4.11
CA LEU A 87 1.89 9.69 -2.71
C LEU A 87 1.04 10.63 -1.85
N PRO A 88 0.31 10.13 -0.84
CA PRO A 88 -0.33 10.98 0.17
C PRO A 88 0.67 12.00 0.71
N GLU A 89 0.21 13.23 0.95
CA GLU A 89 1.01 14.38 1.43
C GLU A 89 2.08 14.94 0.47
N LYS A 90 2.60 14.14 -0.47
CA LYS A 90 3.63 14.59 -1.44
C LYS A 90 3.06 15.02 -2.79
N GLY A 91 1.90 14.48 -3.16
CA GLY A 91 1.27 14.79 -4.44
C GLY A 91 1.74 13.85 -5.55
N VAL A 92 1.71 14.34 -6.79
CA VAL A 92 1.99 13.55 -8.00
C VAL A 92 3.41 13.79 -8.48
N GLU A 93 4.17 12.71 -8.66
CA GLU A 93 5.55 12.76 -9.13
C GLU A 93 5.77 11.80 -10.31
N PRO A 94 6.55 12.19 -11.33
CA PRO A 94 7.01 11.25 -12.36
C PRO A 94 8.04 10.30 -11.75
N THR A 95 7.83 8.99 -11.87
CA THR A 95 8.70 7.98 -11.24
C THR A 95 9.61 7.28 -12.23
N ARG A 96 9.11 6.95 -13.42
CA ARG A 96 9.85 6.11 -14.38
C ARG A 96 9.46 6.40 -15.82
N ILE A 97 10.44 6.53 -16.70
CA ILE A 97 10.23 6.50 -18.16
C ILE A 97 10.33 5.05 -18.63
N ILE A 98 9.34 4.59 -19.40
CA ILE A 98 9.25 3.24 -19.96
C ILE A 98 9.31 3.37 -21.48
N ARG A 99 10.32 2.76 -22.09
CA ARG A 99 10.47 2.72 -23.56
C ARG A 99 10.05 1.35 -24.08
N THR A 100 9.11 1.32 -25.01
CA THR A 100 8.65 0.08 -25.66
C THR A 100 9.31 -0.03 -27.03
N THR A 101 9.82 -1.21 -27.39
CA THR A 101 10.40 -1.47 -28.72
C THR A 101 9.36 -1.84 -29.77
N ARG A 102 8.07 -1.86 -29.42
CA ARG A 102 6.97 -2.17 -30.33
C ARG A 102 5.90 -1.07 -30.22
N PRO A 103 5.49 -0.45 -31.36
CA PRO A 103 4.27 0.35 -31.38
C PRO A 103 3.09 -0.60 -31.09
N GLN A 104 2.19 -0.20 -30.19
CA GLN A 104 0.91 -0.86 -29.99
C GLN A 104 -0.10 -0.38 -31.03
#